data_AF-A0A661HI64-F1
#
_entry.id   AF-A0A661HI64-F1
#
_cell.length_a   1.000
_cell.length_b   1.000
_cell.length_c   1.000
_cell.angle_alpha   90.00
_cell.angle_beta   90.00
_cell.angle_gamma   90.00
#
_symmetry.space_group_name_H-M   'P 1'
#
loop_
_entity.id
_entity.type
_entity.pdbx_description
1 polymer ?
#
loop_
_entity_poly.entity_id
_entity_poly.type
_entity_poly.pdbx_seq_one_letter_code
_entity_poly.pdbx_strand_id
1 'polypeptide(L)'
;MINAAIDISLSNIKIVTNKTKFWDIARDKSINEHQEKVIIKLLDAGKDGFEGDLTNKKYRAITKTSAATANRHIKDLLNKKILREVEGHSGRSVRYSILWDNH
;
A
#
# COMPACT_ATOMS: atom_id res chain seq x y z
N MET A 1 12.60 32.20 -2.96
CA MET A 1 12.30 31.18 -1.92
C MET A 1 10.79 31.04 -1.59
N ILE A 2 9.86 31.53 -2.43
CA ILE A 2 8.41 31.41 -2.17
C ILE A 2 7.80 30.19 -2.90
N ASN A 3 8.37 29.76 -4.03
CA ASN A 3 7.82 28.64 -4.82
C ASN A 3 7.94 27.28 -4.11
N ALA A 4 9.05 27.01 -3.42
CA ALA A 4 9.25 25.73 -2.74
C ALA A 4 8.25 25.48 -1.59
N ALA A 5 7.84 26.53 -0.86
CA ALA A 5 6.85 26.40 0.20
C ALA A 5 5.45 26.10 -0.37
N ILE A 6 5.10 26.73 -1.50
CA ILE A 6 3.85 26.46 -2.23
C ILE A 6 3.86 25.03 -2.77
N ASP A 7 4.97 24.56 -3.32
CA ASP A 7 5.12 23.19 -3.84
C ASP A 7 5.03 22.14 -2.73
N ILE A 8 5.63 22.40 -1.56
CA ILE A 8 5.54 21.52 -0.39
C ILE A 8 4.08 21.49 0.13
N SER A 9 3.41 22.64 0.24
CA SER A 9 2.01 22.67 0.65
C SER A 9 1.08 21.96 -0.35
N LEU A 10 1.28 22.16 -1.65
CA LEU A 10 0.51 21.48 -2.71
C LEU A 10 0.75 19.97 -2.72
N SER A 11 1.99 19.53 -2.51
CA SER A 11 2.32 18.09 -2.43
C SER A 11 1.71 17.43 -1.19
N ASN A 12 1.75 18.10 -0.03
CA ASN A 12 1.10 17.62 1.19
C ASN A 12 -0.43 17.51 1.04
N ILE A 13 -1.08 18.49 0.40
CA ILE A 13 -2.53 18.45 0.13
C ILE A 13 -2.87 17.27 -0.79
N LYS A 14 -2.06 17.01 -1.83
CA LYS A 14 -2.24 15.84 -2.71
C LYS A 14 -2.10 14.52 -1.95
N ILE A 15 -1.13 14.40 -1.05
CA ILE A 15 -0.92 13.19 -0.23
C ILE A 15 -2.13 12.93 0.66
N VAL A 16 -2.63 13.94 1.37
CA VAL A 16 -3.81 13.82 2.24
C VAL A 16 -5.05 13.44 1.42
N THR A 17 -5.29 14.12 0.29
CA THR A 17 -6.43 13.84 -0.59
C THR A 17 -6.40 12.40 -1.12
N ASN A 18 -5.22 11.89 -1.48
CA ASN A 18 -5.07 10.52 -1.98
C ASN A 18 -5.31 9.47 -0.88
N LYS A 19 -4.85 9.72 0.36
CA LYS A 19 -5.11 8.82 1.49
C LYS A 19 -6.60 8.76 1.85
N THR A 20 -7.28 9.91 1.90
CA THR A 20 -8.73 9.96 2.19
C THR A 20 -9.53 9.20 1.15
N LYS A 21 -9.30 9.46 -0.15
CA LYS A 21 -9.97 8.74 -1.24
C LYS A 21 -9.71 7.23 -1.20
N PHE A 22 -8.47 6.84 -0.91
CA PHE A 22 -8.12 5.43 -0.76
C PHE A 22 -8.91 4.79 0.39
N TRP A 23 -8.97 5.44 1.55
CA TRP A 23 -9.69 4.92 2.71
C TRP A 23 -11.21 4.90 2.53
N ASP A 24 -11.80 5.85 1.82
CA ASP A 24 -13.23 5.81 1.51
C ASP A 24 -13.61 4.58 0.68
N ILE A 25 -12.79 4.21 -0.30
CA ILE A 25 -12.99 3.00 -1.12
C ILE A 25 -12.65 1.72 -0.33
N ALA A 26 -11.70 1.82 0.59
CA ALA A 26 -11.31 0.71 1.44
C ALA A 26 -12.26 0.47 2.62
N ARG A 27 -13.11 1.45 2.98
CA ARG A 27 -13.99 1.41 4.16
C ARG A 27 -15.00 0.26 4.11
N ASP A 28 -15.51 -0.04 2.92
CA ASP A 28 -16.46 -1.15 2.71
C ASP A 28 -15.76 -2.52 2.63
N LYS A 29 -14.43 -2.53 2.61
CA LYS A 29 -13.62 -3.74 2.58
C LYS A 29 -13.23 -4.06 4.02
N SER A 30 -13.65 -5.22 4.53
CA SER A 30 -13.28 -5.67 5.87
C SER A 30 -11.74 -5.82 5.98
N ILE A 31 -11.03 -4.85 6.55
CA ILE A 31 -9.58 -4.86 6.71
C ILE A 31 -9.25 -5.17 8.18
N ASN A 32 -8.38 -6.15 8.42
CA ASN A 32 -7.90 -6.44 9.77
C ASN A 32 -6.70 -5.57 10.16
N GLU A 33 -6.38 -5.52 11.46
CA GLU A 33 -5.31 -4.69 12.02
C GLU A 33 -3.93 -4.93 11.34
N HIS A 34 -3.60 -6.19 11.03
CA HIS A 34 -2.34 -6.51 10.37
C HIS A 34 -2.28 -5.99 8.93
N GLN A 35 -3.39 -6.07 8.21
CA GLN A 35 -3.52 -5.53 6.86
C GLN A 35 -3.48 -4.00 6.87
N GLU A 36 -4.23 -3.37 7.76
CA GLU A 36 -4.26 -1.92 7.95
C GLU A 36 -2.85 -1.37 8.21
N LYS A 37 -2.09 -2.00 9.11
CA LYS A 37 -0.71 -1.59 9.41
C LYS A 37 0.21 -1.59 8.18
N VAL A 38 0.04 -2.57 7.29
CA VAL A 38 0.82 -2.64 6.04
C VAL A 38 0.35 -1.57 5.06
N ILE A 39 -0.97 -1.39 4.93
CA ILE A 39 -1.55 -0.37 4.06
C ILE A 39 -1.07 1.03 4.46
N ILE A 40 -1.15 1.39 5.76
CA ILE A 40 -0.66 2.67 6.28
C ILE A 40 0.81 2.88 5.87
N LYS A 41 1.66 1.87 6.07
CA LYS A 41 3.08 1.97 5.75
C LYS A 41 3.36 2.12 4.26
N LEU A 42 2.56 1.50 3.39
CA LEU A 42 2.66 1.68 1.94
C LEU A 42 2.16 3.06 1.51
N LEU A 43 1.08 3.56 2.11
CA LEU A 43 0.54 4.89 1.83
C LEU A 43 1.47 6.00 2.33
N ASP A 44 2.13 5.81 3.46
CA ASP A 44 3.12 6.75 4.02
C ASP A 44 4.36 6.84 3.13
N ALA A 45 4.76 5.73 2.53
CA ALA A 45 5.83 5.69 1.55
C ALA A 45 5.45 6.36 0.22
N GLY A 46 4.15 6.47 -0.09
CA GLY A 46 3.67 7.10 -1.32
C GLY A 46 3.83 6.20 -2.56
N LYS A 47 3.46 6.74 -3.74
CA LYS A 47 3.35 5.98 -5.00
C LYS A 47 4.66 5.32 -5.43
N ASP A 48 5.79 5.98 -5.17
CA ASP A 48 7.12 5.54 -5.61
C ASP A 48 8.11 5.33 -4.44
N GLY A 49 7.71 5.61 -3.19
CA GLY A 49 8.64 5.61 -2.06
C GLY A 49 8.71 4.31 -1.27
N PHE A 50 7.92 3.27 -1.61
CA PHE A 50 8.10 1.96 -1.01
C PHE A 50 9.12 1.15 -1.82
N GLU A 51 10.40 1.44 -1.58
CA GLU A 51 11.52 0.89 -2.34
C GLU A 51 11.44 -0.64 -2.47
N GLY A 52 11.40 -1.14 -3.71
CA GLY A 52 11.37 -2.56 -4.04
C GLY A 52 10.05 -3.27 -3.71
N ASP A 53 8.95 -2.53 -3.58
CA ASP A 53 7.56 -3.02 -3.44
C ASP A 53 7.32 -3.93 -2.22
N LEU A 54 6.06 -4.25 -1.96
CA LEU A 54 5.70 -5.21 -0.91
C LEU A 54 6.04 -6.64 -1.35
N THR A 55 6.71 -7.37 -0.47
CA THR A 55 6.93 -8.82 -0.61
C THR A 55 6.38 -9.54 0.63
N ASN A 56 6.19 -10.86 0.57
CA ASN A 56 5.81 -11.65 1.76
C ASN A 56 6.80 -11.42 2.92
N LYS A 57 8.11 -11.37 2.63
CA LYS A 57 9.15 -11.09 3.63
C LYS A 57 8.95 -9.73 4.30
N LYS A 58 8.70 -8.67 3.52
CA LYS A 58 8.44 -7.32 4.06
C LYS A 58 7.13 -7.26 4.85
N TYR A 59 6.07 -7.93 4.36
CA TYR A 59 4.80 -8.03 5.08
C TYR A 59 5.00 -8.61 6.48
N ARG A 60 5.66 -9.77 6.57
CA ARG A 60 5.97 -10.42 7.85
C ARG A 60 6.85 -9.55 8.76
N ALA A 61 7.80 -8.81 8.19
CA ALA A 61 8.64 -7.91 8.98
C ALA A 61 7.82 -6.81 9.68
N ILE A 62 6.74 -6.35 9.04
CA ILE A 62 5.82 -5.33 9.54
C ILE A 62 4.82 -5.90 10.55
N THR A 63 4.20 -7.03 10.23
CA THR A 63 3.07 -7.60 10.98
C THR A 63 3.47 -8.65 12.01
N LYS A 64 4.71 -9.17 11.93
CA LYS A 64 5.22 -10.29 12.74
C LYS A 64 4.45 -11.60 12.57
N THR A 65 3.72 -11.76 11.47
CA THR A 65 2.95 -12.98 11.17
C THR A 65 3.80 -14.08 10.50
N SER A 66 3.28 -15.30 10.48
CA SER A 66 3.87 -16.42 9.72
C SER A 66 3.83 -16.15 8.20
N ALA A 67 4.61 -16.90 7.42
CA ALA A 67 4.59 -16.81 5.96
C ALA A 67 3.25 -17.22 5.34
N ALA A 68 2.60 -18.26 5.90
CA ALA A 68 1.28 -18.70 5.46
C ALA A 68 0.22 -17.63 5.73
N THR A 69 0.22 -17.04 6.93
CA THR A 69 -0.69 -15.94 7.28
C THR A 69 -0.46 -14.70 6.41
N ALA A 70 0.80 -14.33 6.17
CA ALA A 70 1.14 -13.21 5.29
C ALA A 70 0.64 -13.45 3.84
N ASN A 71 0.84 -14.66 3.29
CA ASN A 71 0.31 -15.00 1.96
C ASN A 71 -1.22 -14.90 1.91
N ARG A 72 -1.92 -15.42 2.94
CA ARG A 72 -3.38 -15.32 3.02
C ARG A 72 -3.83 -13.86 3.05
N HIS A 73 -3.17 -13.02 3.85
CA HIS A 73 -3.52 -11.60 3.95
C HIS A 73 -3.24 -10.84 2.65
N ILE A 74 -2.11 -11.10 2.00
CA ILE A 74 -1.79 -10.48 0.71
C ILE A 74 -2.82 -10.89 -0.35
N LYS A 75 -3.16 -12.19 -0.42
CA LYS A 75 -4.17 -12.68 -1.36
C LYS A 75 -5.54 -12.04 -1.12
N ASP A 76 -5.92 -11.90 0.14
CA ASP A 76 -7.16 -11.21 0.51
C ASP A 76 -7.14 -9.73 0.10
N LEU A 77 -6.00 -9.03 0.26
CA LEU A 77 -5.83 -7.65 -0.21
C LEU A 77 -5.85 -7.52 -1.75
N LEU A 78 -5.36 -8.53 -2.49
CA LEU A 78 -5.48 -8.59 -3.95
C LEU A 78 -6.94 -8.78 -4.39
N ASN A 79 -7.65 -9.72 -3.77
CA ASN A 79 -9.07 -9.97 -4.04
C ASN A 79 -9.91 -8.72 -3.79
N LYS A 80 -9.57 -8.00 -2.71
CA LYS A 80 -10.16 -6.72 -2.34
C LYS A 80 -9.76 -5.58 -3.24
N LYS A 81 -8.90 -5.76 -4.25
CA LYS A 81 -8.39 -4.66 -5.09
C LYS A 81 -7.81 -3.53 -4.23
N ILE A 82 -7.05 -3.90 -3.22
CA ILE A 82 -6.26 -2.96 -2.39
C ILE A 82 -4.80 -2.99 -2.85
N LEU A 83 -4.32 -4.19 -3.13
CA LEU A 83 -3.03 -4.43 -3.76
C LEU A 83 -3.21 -4.85 -5.21
N ARG A 84 -2.16 -4.65 -5.99
CA ARG A 84 -1.95 -5.27 -7.30
C ARG A 84 -0.58 -5.94 -7.34
N GLU A 85 -0.46 -6.98 -8.16
CA GLU A 85 0.84 -7.53 -8.53
C GLU A 85 1.59 -6.53 -9.41
N VAL A 86 2.90 -6.41 -9.18
CA VAL A 86 3.79 -5.59 -10.02
C VAL A 86 4.24 -6.45 -11.19
N GLU A 87 4.02 -5.96 -12.41
CA GLU A 87 4.38 -6.68 -13.64
C GLU A 87 5.88 -7.00 -13.71
N GLY A 88 6.23 -8.03 -14.50
CA GLY A 88 7.60 -8.50 -14.65
C GLY A 88 8.15 -9.30 -13.45
N HIS A 89 7.36 -9.49 -12.40
CA HIS A 89 7.74 -10.24 -11.20
C HIS A 89 6.85 -11.48 -11.02
N SER A 90 7.45 -12.66 -10.84
CA SER A 90 6.70 -13.91 -10.67
C SER A 90 7.41 -14.90 -9.74
N GLY A 91 6.66 -15.90 -9.26
CA GLY A 91 7.20 -16.94 -8.37
C GLY A 91 7.81 -16.35 -7.09
N ARG A 92 9.09 -16.64 -6.84
CA ARG A 92 9.79 -16.21 -5.61
C ARG A 92 10.10 -14.71 -5.56
N SER A 93 10.00 -14.01 -6.68
CA SER A 93 10.27 -12.58 -6.77
C SER A 93 8.99 -11.74 -6.87
N VAL A 94 7.81 -12.33 -6.63
CA VAL A 94 6.53 -11.61 -6.70
C VAL A 94 6.51 -10.39 -5.78
N ARG A 95 6.00 -9.29 -6.32
CA ARG A 95 5.95 -7.97 -5.70
C ARG A 95 4.55 -7.41 -5.79
N TYR A 96 4.18 -6.62 -4.78
CA TYR A 96 2.85 -6.04 -4.67
C TYR A 96 2.94 -4.53 -4.39
N SER A 97 2.06 -3.75 -5.01
CA SER A 97 1.94 -2.32 -4.78
C SER A 97 0.50 -1.94 -4.45
N ILE A 98 0.30 -0.77 -3.82
CA ILE A 98 -1.05 -0.21 -3.63
C ILE A 98 -1.68 0.02 -5.00
N LEU A 99 -2.93 -0.43 -5.15
CA LEU A 99 -3.76 -0.05 -6.27
C LEU A 99 -4.33 1.35 -5.98
N TRP A 100 -3.68 2.37 -6.55
CA TRP A 100 -4.05 3.78 -6.35
C TRP A 100 -5.31 4.17 -7.12
N ASP A 101 -5.59 3.50 -8.23
CA ASP A 101 -6.73 3.73 -9.10
C ASP A 101 -7.75 2.61 -8.88
N ASN A 102 -8.53 2.72 -7.81
CA ASN A 102 -9.68 1.85 -7.60
C ASN A 102 -10.89 2.46 -8.33
N HIS A 103 -11.05 2.11 -9.61
CA HIS A 103 -12.26 2.41 -10.38
C HIS A 103 -13.35 1.35 -10.16
#